data_AF-A0A0U4CQT8-F1
#
_entry.id   AF-A0A0U4CQT8-F1
#
_cell.length_a   1.000
_cell.length_b   1.000
_cell.length_c   1.000
_cell.angle_alpha   90.00
_cell.angle_beta   90.00
_cell.angle_gamma   90.00
#
_symmetry.space_group_name_H-M   'P 1'
#
loop_
_entity.id
_entity.type
_entity.pdbx_description
1 polymer ?
#
loop_
_entity_poly.entity_id
_entity_poly.type
_entity_poly.pdbx_seq_one_letter_code
_entity_poly.pdbx_strand_id
1 'polypeptide(L)'
;MLIPLLQRHERLDSTAYFQTPGLALVASFDYHTRRVSDILLLGSNENELMRRAQLHLGADHYLVLPVFQENHPTRLLGLRVLAISLNQ
;
A
#
# COMPACT_ATOMS: atom_id res chain seq x y z
N MET A 1 -21.90 -24.24 -5.71
CA MET A 1 -20.81 -23.30 -6.01
C MET A 1 -20.95 -22.15 -5.02
N LEU A 2 -20.15 -22.11 -3.95
CA LEU A 2 -20.20 -21.02 -2.97
C LEU A 2 -19.43 -19.83 -3.55
N ILE A 3 -20.14 -18.75 -3.89
CA ILE A 3 -19.50 -17.47 -4.16
C ILE A 3 -19.10 -16.94 -2.78
N PRO A 4 -17.80 -16.73 -2.48
CA PRO A 4 -17.44 -16.06 -1.25
C PRO A 4 -18.00 -14.65 -1.35
N LEU A 5 -19.06 -14.39 -0.56
CA LEU A 5 -19.49 -13.04 -0.27
C LEU A 5 -18.33 -12.42 0.53
N LEU A 6 -17.42 -11.76 -0.19
CA LEU A 6 -16.64 -10.68 0.40
C LEU A 6 -17.69 -9.75 1.00
N GLN A 7 -17.89 -9.86 2.32
CA GLN A 7 -18.59 -8.86 3.10
C GLN A 7 -17.77 -7.58 2.96
N ARG A 8 -17.97 -6.89 1.85
CA ARG A 8 -17.70 -5.47 1.73
C ARG A 8 -18.76 -4.83 2.62
N HIS A 9 -18.52 -4.88 3.94
CA HIS A 9 -18.91 -3.76 4.77
C HIS A 9 -18.42 -2.56 3.96
N GLU A 10 -19.33 -1.68 3.55
CA GLU A 10 -18.97 -0.39 2.98
C GLU A 10 -18.28 0.40 4.10
N ARG A 11 -17.08 -0.06 4.44
CA ARG A 11 -16.12 0.66 5.23
C ARG A 11 -15.90 1.91 4.42
N LEU A 12 -16.20 3.06 5.01
CA LEU A 12 -15.95 4.35 4.39
C LEU A 12 -14.43 4.49 4.26
N ASP A 13 -13.90 3.92 3.20
CA ASP A 13 -12.50 3.92 2.85
C ASP A 13 -12.24 5.26 2.18
N SER A 14 -11.32 6.03 2.77
CA SER A 14 -10.88 7.31 2.25
C SER A 14 -9.46 7.17 1.70
N THR A 15 -9.17 7.97 0.69
CA THR A 15 -7.86 8.02 0.06
C THR A 15 -7.28 9.42 0.20
N ALA A 16 -6.01 9.50 0.61
CA ALA A 16 -5.28 10.76 0.69
C ALA A 16 -3.95 10.66 -0.05
N TYR A 17 -3.63 11.70 -0.82
CA TYR A 17 -2.34 11.86 -1.47
C TYR A 17 -1.45 12.78 -0.63
N PHE A 18 -0.22 12.33 -0.38
CA PHE A 18 0.80 13.11 0.32
C PHE A 18 2.02 13.22 -0.57
N GLN A 19 2.60 14.42 -0.62
CA GLN A 19 3.83 14.69 -1.33
C GLN A 19 4.81 15.37 -0.38
N THR A 20 5.97 14.72 -0.21
CA THR A 20 7.11 15.25 0.54
C THR A 20 8.30 15.40 -0.42
N PRO A 21 9.37 16.13 -0.04
CA PRO A 21 10.57 16.23 -0.87
C PRO A 21 11.15 14.85 -1.21
N GLY A 22 10.89 14.41 -2.44
CA GLY A 22 11.39 13.15 -3.01
C GLY A 22 10.61 11.89 -2.63
N LEU A 23 9.39 11.99 -2.10
CA LEU A 23 8.47 10.86 -1.94
C LEU A 23 7.03 11.31 -2.14
N ALA A 24 6.30 10.57 -2.97
CA ALA A 24 4.86 10.72 -3.11
C ALA A 24 4.20 9.42 -2.67
N LEU A 25 3.10 9.52 -1.93
CA LEU A 25 2.35 8.35 -1.49
C LEU A 25 0.85 8.58 -1.52
N VAL A 26 0.12 7.50 -1.74
CA VAL A 26 -1.33 7.42 -1.63
C VAL A 26 -1.64 6.48 -0.47
N ALA A 27 -2.35 6.98 0.54
CA ALA A 27 -2.77 6.17 1.68
C ALA A 27 -4.27 5.91 1.60
N SER A 28 -4.65 4.64 1.73
CA SER A 28 -6.03 4.22 1.98
C SER A 28 -6.22 3.97 3.46
N PHE A 29 -7.27 4.54 4.03
CA PHE A 29 -7.54 4.47 5.45
C PHE A 29 -9.04 4.42 5.74
N ASP A 30 -9.38 3.82 6.86
CA ASP A 30 -10.73 3.86 7.42
C ASP A 30 -11.03 5.28 7.92
N TYR A 31 -12.07 5.91 7.38
CA TYR A 31 -12.41 7.30 7.71
C TYR A 31 -12.72 7.53 9.20
N HIS A 32 -13.37 6.57 9.86
CA HIS A 32 -13.80 6.69 11.26
C HIS A 32 -12.66 6.44 12.24
N THR A 33 -11.93 5.35 12.05
CA THR A 33 -10.85 4.92 12.95
C THR A 33 -9.51 5.56 12.61
N ARG A 34 -9.40 6.17 11.43
CA ARG A 34 -8.15 6.71 10.86
C ARG A 34 -7.04 5.67 10.71
N ARG A 35 -7.38 4.38 10.78
CA ARG A 35 -6.42 3.29 10.60
C ARG A 35 -6.08 3.14 9.12
N VAL A 36 -4.80 3.24 8.80
CA VAL A 36 -4.26 3.01 7.46
C VAL A 36 -4.24 1.51 7.17
N SER A 37 -4.74 1.12 6.00
CA SER A 37 -4.79 -0.28 5.55
C SER A 37 -3.79 -0.57 4.43
N ASP A 38 -3.56 0.41 3.55
CA ASP A 38 -2.71 0.31 2.38
C ASP A 38 -2.00 1.66 2.15
N ILE A 39 -0.72 1.60 1.82
CA ILE A 39 0.06 2.74 1.32
C ILE A 39 0.68 2.37 -0.01
N LEU A 40 0.43 3.16 -1.06
CA LEU A 40 1.15 3.10 -2.32
C LEU A 40 2.20 4.21 -2.37
N LEU A 41 3.48 3.84 -2.31
CA LEU A 41 4.61 4.72 -2.59
C LEU A 41 4.82 4.81 -4.09
N LEU A 42 4.86 6.01 -4.65
CA LEU A 42 4.98 6.23 -6.10
C LEU A 42 6.44 6.48 -6.49
N GLY A 43 6.91 5.75 -7.49
CA GLY A 43 8.25 5.90 -8.05
C GLY A 43 8.70 4.69 -8.86
N SER A 44 9.74 4.88 -9.67
CA SER A 44 10.23 3.87 -10.62
C SER A 44 11.45 3.08 -10.13
N ASN A 45 11.94 3.35 -8.92
CA ASN A 45 13.11 2.68 -8.34
C ASN A 45 12.77 2.11 -6.96
N GLU A 46 12.64 0.78 -6.89
CA GLU A 46 12.30 0.04 -5.68
C GLU A 46 13.26 0.31 -4.52
N ASN A 47 14.57 0.22 -4.75
CA ASN A 47 15.58 0.41 -3.70
C ASN A 47 15.52 1.82 -3.11
N GLU A 48 15.29 2.84 -3.95
CA GLU A 48 15.16 4.21 -3.49
C GLU A 48 13.88 4.43 -2.69
N LEU A 49 12.75 3.83 -3.12
CA LEU A 49 11.49 3.89 -2.39
C LEU A 49 11.60 3.21 -1.03
N MET A 50 12.17 2.00 -0.98
CA MET A 50 12.44 1.28 0.28
C MET A 50 13.28 2.13 1.23
N ARG A 51 14.39 2.69 0.73
CA ARG A 51 15.30 3.53 1.52
C ARG A 51 14.62 4.79 2.06
N ARG A 52 13.89 5.52 1.23
CA ARG A 52 13.23 6.78 1.61
C ARG A 52 12.08 6.56 2.60
N ALA A 53 11.35 5.47 2.44
CA ALA A 53 10.26 5.09 3.35
C ALA A 53 10.73 4.25 4.54
N GLN A 54 12.04 4.02 4.69
CA GLN A 54 12.64 3.23 5.77
C GLN A 54 12.04 1.82 5.89
N LEU A 55 11.68 1.24 4.76
CA LEU A 55 11.12 -0.10 4.67
C LEU A 55 12.24 -1.14 4.67
N HIS A 56 11.96 -2.27 5.30
CA HIS A 56 12.87 -3.40 5.40
C HIS A 56 12.19 -4.64 4.87
N LEU A 57 12.93 -5.44 4.09
CA LEU A 57 12.46 -6.76 3.69
C LEU A 57 12.42 -7.67 4.94
N GLY A 58 11.31 -8.39 5.12
CA GLY A 58 11.12 -9.30 6.25
C GLY A 58 10.61 -8.65 7.54
N ALA A 59 9.99 -7.47 7.47
CA ALA A 59 9.31 -6.90 8.61
C ALA A 59 8.07 -7.73 9.00
N ASP A 60 7.86 -7.96 10.30
CA ASP A 60 6.80 -8.86 10.78
C ASP A 60 5.37 -8.28 10.66
N HIS A 61 5.25 -6.96 10.43
CA HIS A 61 3.99 -6.23 10.53
C HIS A 61 3.52 -5.60 9.21
N TYR A 62 4.27 -5.78 8.12
CA TYR A 62 3.84 -5.32 6.79
C TYR A 62 4.41 -6.17 5.66
N LEU A 63 3.68 -6.24 4.55
CA LEU A 63 4.18 -6.75 3.27
C LEU A 63 4.49 -5.59 2.33
N VAL A 64 5.58 -5.71 1.59
CA VAL A 64 5.90 -4.82 0.48
C VAL A 64 5.70 -5.59 -0.83
N LEU A 65 4.90 -5.03 -1.73
CA LEU A 65 4.59 -5.61 -3.03
C LEU A 65 4.92 -4.61 -4.13
N PRO A 66 5.64 -5.01 -5.20
CA PRO A 66 5.85 -4.13 -6.34
C PRO A 66 4.53 -3.93 -7.08
N VAL A 67 4.28 -2.69 -7.50
CA VAL A 67 3.13 -2.32 -8.34
C VAL A 67 3.67 -1.90 -9.70
N PHE A 68 3.22 -2.56 -10.76
CA PHE A 68 3.61 -2.28 -12.13
C PHE A 68 2.53 -1.49 -12.86
N GLN A 69 2.91 -0.79 -13.93
CA GLN A 69 1.96 -0.13 -14.81
C GLN A 69 1.09 -1.16 -15.53
N GLU A 70 -0.22 -0.90 -15.61
CA GLU A 70 -1.18 -1.79 -16.27
C GLU A 70 -0.81 -2.11 -17.72
N ASN A 71 -0.38 -1.09 -18.47
CA ASN A 71 0.01 -1.23 -19.88
C ASN A 71 1.50 -1.62 -20.08
N HIS A 72 2.30 -1.65 -19.01
CA HIS A 72 3.72 -1.98 -19.07
C HIS A 72 4.13 -2.80 -17.83
N PRO A 73 3.90 -4.13 -17.83
CA PRO A 73 4.06 -4.98 -16.64
C PRO A 73 5.50 -5.12 -16.15
N THR A 74 6.48 -4.60 -16.89
CA THR A 74 7.89 -4.54 -16.48
C THR A 74 8.30 -3.17 -15.95
N ARG A 75 7.43 -2.15 -16.04
CA ARG A 75 7.69 -0.80 -15.53
C ARG A 75 7.07 -0.65 -14.15
N LEU A 76 7.94 -0.51 -13.16
CA LEU A 76 7.54 -0.22 -11.79
C LEU A 76 6.81 1.13 -11.72
N LEU A 77 5.61 1.13 -11.17
CA LEU A 77 4.84 2.31 -10.81
C LEU A 77 5.14 2.74 -9.36
N GLY A 78 5.39 1.78 -8.48
CA GLY A 78 5.60 2.04 -7.07
C GLY A 78 5.66 0.78 -6.22
N LEU A 79 5.63 0.98 -4.90
CA LEU A 79 5.57 -0.08 -3.90
C LEU A 79 4.29 0.06 -3.08
N ARG A 80 3.53 -1.03 -2.99
CA ARG A 80 2.37 -1.14 -2.11
C ARG A 80 2.82 -1.75 -0.78
N VAL A 81 2.51 -1.08 0.32
CA VAL A 81 2.78 -1.50 1.68
C VAL A 81 1.46 -1.84 2.35
N LEU A 82 1.28 -3.10 2.73
CA LEU A 82 0.08 -3.60 3.37
C LEU A 82 0.39 -3.91 4.83
N ALA A 83 -0.38 -3.32 5.75
CA ALA A 83 -0.28 -3.67 7.16
C ALA A 83 -0.79 -5.11 7.36
N ILE A 84 0.04 -5.98 7.94
CA ILE A 84 -0.38 -7.31 8.36
C ILE A 84 -0.76 -7.20 9.83
N SER A 85 -2.03 -7.41 10.15
CA SER A 85 -2.40 -7.78 11.52
C SER A 85 -2.33 -9.29 11.60
N LEU A 86 -1.21 -9.80 12.14
CA LEU A 86 -1.18 -11.17 12.65
C LEU A 86 -2.07 -11.16 13.90
N ASN A 87 -3.28 -11.69 13.80
CA ASN A 87 -4.13 -11.89 14.97
C ASN A 87 -3.31 -12.70 16.00
N GLN A 88 -2.99 -12.06 17.13
CA GLN A 88 -2.52 -12.72 18.33
C GLN A 88 -3.72 -13.15 19.17
#